data_AF-A0A928VEG0-F1
#
_entry.id   AF-A0A928VEG0-F1
#
_cell.length_a   1.000
_cell.length_b   1.000
_cell.length_c   1.000
_cell.angle_alpha   90.00
_cell.angle_beta   90.00
_cell.angle_gamma   90.00
#
_symmetry.space_group_name_H-M   'P 1'
#
loop_
_entity.id
_entity.type
_entity.pdbx_description
1 polymer ?
#
loop_
_entity_poly.entity_id
_entity_poly.type
_entity_poly.pdbx_seq_one_letter_code
_entity_poly.pdbx_strand_id
1 'polypeptide(L)'
;MRLGSSIGNSSKVNRIMTPNDVMNVASGAPTPWNPGDTSEIRTEKVVTKHKNFSGEEADSLRLKAADRKRQAQNNRTAYKALRSIEQSDASDQANYRAYQTTVARTTATKKKSDVSKANTLYNLTPQYAKMGYSLGAAHHEAQMKVGEYQALYADVAKRW
;
A
#
# COMPACT_ATOMS: atom_id res chain seq x y z
N MET A 1 -3.64 29.15 23.45
CA MET A 1 -4.52 27.95 23.63
C MET A 1 -5.91 28.27 23.11
N ARG A 2 -6.25 27.74 21.93
CA ARG A 2 -7.59 27.34 21.45
C ARG A 2 -7.46 27.17 19.94
N LEU A 3 -7.44 25.92 19.48
CA LEU A 3 -7.64 25.60 18.07
C LEU A 3 -8.90 24.75 17.99
N GLY A 4 -9.93 25.38 17.46
CA GLY A 4 -11.25 24.81 17.25
C GLY A 4 -11.23 23.80 16.11
N SER A 5 -12.03 22.76 16.32
CA SER A 5 -12.83 22.02 15.36
C SER A 5 -12.64 22.40 13.89
N SER A 6 -12.04 21.50 13.11
CA SER A 6 -12.43 21.35 11.71
C SER A 6 -13.20 20.03 11.58
N ILE A 7 -14.51 20.19 11.38
CA ILE A 7 -15.39 19.20 10.77
C ILE A 7 -14.85 18.98 9.36
N GLY A 8 -14.44 17.75 9.06
CA GLY A 8 -13.86 17.43 7.76
C GLY A 8 -13.83 15.93 7.57
N ASN A 9 -14.95 15.42 7.06
CA ASN A 9 -15.05 14.14 6.37
C ASN A 9 -13.73 13.88 5.63
N SER A 10 -12.94 12.90 6.06
CA SER A 10 -11.63 12.62 5.47
C SER A 10 -11.86 12.17 4.04
N SER A 11 -11.91 13.15 3.14
CA SER A 11 -11.97 12.98 1.71
C SER A 11 -10.95 11.92 1.35
N LYS A 12 -11.36 10.95 0.54
CA LYS A 12 -10.44 10.18 -0.29
C LYS A 12 -9.51 11.22 -0.92
N VAL A 13 -8.30 11.39 -0.38
CA VAL A 13 -7.34 12.32 -0.95
C VAL A 13 -6.96 11.64 -2.25
N ASN A 14 -7.63 12.02 -3.33
CA ASN A 14 -7.20 11.74 -4.68
C ASN A 14 -5.85 12.44 -4.81
N ARG A 15 -4.77 11.75 -4.45
CA ARG A 15 -3.43 12.18 -4.78
C ARG A 15 -3.43 12.25 -6.31
N ILE A 16 -3.42 13.46 -6.84
CA ILE A 16 -3.14 13.69 -8.25
C ILE A 16 -1.76 13.07 -8.48
N MET A 17 -1.70 11.97 -9.23
CA MET A 17 -0.42 11.34 -9.58
C MET A 17 0.43 12.43 -10.22
N THR A 18 1.60 12.67 -9.64
CA THR A 18 2.51 13.67 -10.18
C THR A 18 3.08 13.15 -11.51
N PRO A 19 3.53 14.01 -12.42
CA PRO A 19 4.17 13.56 -13.65
C PRO A 19 5.28 12.52 -13.40
N ASN A 20 6.03 12.61 -12.30
CA ASN A 20 7.04 11.63 -11.94
C ASN A 20 6.47 10.23 -11.59
N ASP A 21 5.24 10.14 -11.09
CA ASP A 21 4.60 8.86 -10.77
C ASP A 21 4.17 8.09 -12.04
N VAL A 22 3.96 8.78 -13.16
CA VAL A 22 3.59 8.20 -14.47
C VAL A 22 4.78 8.14 -15.44
N MET A 23 5.81 8.96 -15.25
CA MET A 23 6.94 9.08 -16.18
C MET A 23 8.17 8.25 -15.81
N ASN A 24 8.18 7.59 -14.65
CA ASN A 24 9.21 6.60 -14.30
C ASN A 24 8.93 5.27 -15.02
N VAL A 25 9.04 5.28 -16.34
CA VAL A 25 9.01 4.09 -17.19
C VAL A 25 10.44 3.64 -17.51
N ALA A 26 10.58 2.35 -17.85
CA ALA A 26 11.87 1.79 -18.25
C ALA A 26 12.49 2.58 -19.41
N SER A 27 13.82 2.72 -19.41
CA SER A 27 14.56 3.42 -20.46
C SER A 27 14.23 2.82 -21.83
N GLY A 28 13.78 3.66 -22.77
CA GLY A 28 13.37 3.24 -24.12
C GLY A 28 11.89 2.89 -24.28
N ALA A 29 11.10 2.90 -23.20
CA ALA A 29 9.64 2.78 -23.33
C ALA A 29 9.06 3.98 -24.10
N PRO A 30 8.07 3.76 -24.98
CA PRO A 30 7.38 4.85 -25.66
C PRO A 30 6.68 5.75 -24.64
N THR A 31 6.97 7.05 -24.70
CA THR A 31 6.27 8.09 -23.93
C THR A 31 5.81 9.19 -24.89
N PRO A 32 4.90 10.09 -24.46
CA PRO A 32 4.50 11.22 -25.31
C PRO A 32 5.67 12.06 -25.85
N TRP A 33 6.83 12.02 -25.20
CA TRP A 33 8.04 12.75 -25.56
C TRP A 33 9.17 11.87 -26.13
N ASN A 34 8.96 10.55 -26.20
CA ASN A 34 9.87 9.58 -26.79
C ASN A 34 9.05 8.61 -27.65
N PRO A 35 8.92 8.83 -28.98
CA PRO A 35 8.11 7.98 -29.86
C PRO A 35 8.65 6.55 -30.01
N GLY A 36 9.80 6.23 -29.39
CA GLY A 36 10.50 4.96 -29.54
C GLY A 36 11.43 4.96 -30.75
N ASP A 37 12.26 3.93 -30.87
CA ASP A 37 13.16 3.76 -32.01
C ASP A 37 12.40 3.15 -33.20
N THR A 38 12.36 3.88 -34.32
CA THR A 38 11.76 3.44 -35.59
C THR A 38 12.81 3.09 -36.64
N SER A 39 14.06 2.85 -36.23
CA SER A 39 15.14 2.51 -37.14
C SER A 39 14.90 1.17 -37.85
N GLU A 40 15.25 1.12 -39.13
CA GLU A 40 15.15 -0.11 -39.92
C GLU A 40 16.48 -0.89 -39.84
N ILE A 41 16.44 -2.09 -39.27
CA ILE A 41 17.62 -2.96 -39.19
C ILE A 41 17.73 -3.80 -40.46
N ARG A 42 18.73 -3.51 -41.31
CA ARG A 42 19.02 -4.27 -42.54
C ARG A 42 20.39 -4.94 -42.47
N THR A 43 20.44 -6.18 -42.94
CA THR A 43 21.71 -6.95 -43.00
C THR A 43 22.47 -6.68 -44.29
N GLU A 44 21.75 -6.65 -45.41
CA GLU A 44 22.30 -6.34 -46.71
C GLU A 44 21.71 -5.03 -47.22
N LYS A 45 22.50 -4.27 -47.96
CA LYS A 45 22.08 -3.01 -48.55
C LYS A 45 21.01 -3.27 -49.62
N VAL A 46 20.06 -2.35 -49.74
CA VAL A 46 19.06 -2.41 -50.80
C VAL A 46 19.77 -2.26 -52.14
N VAL A 47 19.50 -3.18 -53.06
CA VAL A 47 19.97 -3.08 -54.46
C VAL A 47 19.05 -2.11 -55.19
N THR A 48 19.53 -0.89 -55.42
CA THR A 48 18.73 0.21 -56.00
C THR A 48 18.81 0.28 -57.53
N LYS A 49 19.77 -0.41 -58.15
CA LYS A 49 19.96 -0.49 -59.61
C LYS A 49 20.27 -1.93 -60.00
N HIS A 50 19.96 -2.31 -61.24
CA HIS A 50 20.25 -3.64 -61.76
C HIS A 50 21.76 -3.96 -61.68
N LYS A 51 22.09 -5.15 -61.14
CA LYS A 51 23.46 -5.68 -61.04
C LYS A 51 23.42 -7.18 -61.37
N ASN A 52 24.43 -7.65 -62.10
CA ASN A 52 24.70 -9.08 -62.27
C ASN A 52 25.63 -9.55 -61.14
N PHE A 53 25.32 -10.69 -60.52
CA PHE A 53 26.12 -11.29 -59.45
C PHE A 53 27.01 -12.39 -59.99
N SER A 54 28.22 -12.54 -59.42
CA SER A 54 29.06 -13.71 -59.67
C SER A 54 28.53 -14.94 -58.93
N GLY A 55 28.96 -16.15 -59.34
CA GLY A 55 28.59 -17.39 -58.64
C GLY A 55 29.01 -17.39 -57.17
N GLU A 56 30.24 -16.94 -56.88
CA GLU A 56 30.78 -16.81 -55.52
C GLU A 56 29.98 -15.80 -54.68
N GLU A 57 29.61 -14.65 -55.27
CA GLU A 57 28.76 -13.66 -54.59
C GLU A 57 27.39 -14.27 -54.25
N ALA A 58 26.78 -14.99 -55.19
CA ALA A 58 25.48 -15.64 -55.00
C ALA A 58 25.51 -16.71 -53.90
N ASP A 59 26.55 -17.55 -53.86
CA ASP A 59 26.72 -18.57 -52.83
C ASP A 59 26.94 -17.96 -51.44
N SER A 60 27.72 -16.87 -51.35
CA SER A 60 27.92 -16.14 -50.10
C SER A 60 26.61 -15.56 -49.56
N LEU A 61 25.76 -15.02 -50.45
CA LEU A 61 24.43 -14.51 -50.10
C LEU A 61 23.50 -15.64 -49.65
N ARG A 62 23.59 -16.82 -50.28
CA ARG A 62 22.80 -18.00 -49.90
C ARG A 62 23.12 -18.45 -48.47
N LEU A 63 24.40 -18.50 -48.11
CA LEU A 63 24.85 -18.85 -46.76
C LEU A 63 24.39 -17.81 -45.72
N LYS A 64 24.60 -16.52 -46.01
CA LYS A 64 24.12 -15.44 -45.14
C LYS A 64 22.60 -15.48 -44.94
N ALA A 65 21.84 -15.77 -46.00
CA ALA A 65 20.39 -15.90 -45.92
C ALA A 65 19.97 -17.06 -45.00
N ALA A 66 20.64 -18.21 -45.09
CA ALA A 66 20.38 -19.35 -44.22
C ALA A 66 20.67 -19.03 -42.74
N ASP A 67 21.80 -18.38 -42.46
CA ASP A 67 22.15 -17.99 -41.10
C ASP A 67 21.21 -16.92 -40.53
N ARG A 68 20.84 -15.92 -41.34
CA ARG A 68 19.85 -14.92 -40.92
C ARG A 68 18.48 -15.53 -40.68
N LYS A 69 18.05 -16.51 -41.47
CA LYS A 69 16.80 -17.24 -41.24
C LYS A 69 16.81 -17.95 -39.88
N ARG A 70 17.92 -18.62 -39.54
CA ARG A 70 18.11 -19.30 -38.25
C ARG A 70 18.11 -18.31 -37.09
N GLN A 71 18.86 -17.22 -37.22
CA GLN A 71 18.88 -16.14 -36.21
C GLN A 71 17.50 -15.52 -36.02
N ALA A 72 16.75 -15.26 -37.10
CA ALA A 72 15.40 -14.72 -37.02
C ALA A 72 14.43 -15.66 -36.28
N GLN A 73 14.54 -16.97 -36.48
CA GLN A 73 13.75 -17.95 -35.72
C GLN A 73 14.09 -17.92 -34.23
N ASN A 74 15.38 -17.91 -33.88
CA ASN A 74 15.82 -17.82 -32.49
C ASN A 74 15.37 -16.51 -31.84
N ASN A 75 15.54 -15.38 -32.54
CA ASN A 75 15.12 -14.06 -32.07
C ASN A 75 13.61 -14.02 -31.85
N ARG A 76 12.80 -14.59 -32.75
CA ARG A 76 11.34 -14.67 -32.58
C ARG A 76 10.96 -15.40 -31.30
N THR A 77 11.62 -16.52 -31.02
CA THR A 77 11.38 -17.29 -29.79
C THR A 77 11.84 -16.53 -28.55
N ALA A 78 13.02 -15.91 -28.60
CA ALA A 78 13.56 -15.10 -27.51
C ALA A 78 12.65 -13.90 -27.18
N TYR A 79 12.22 -13.13 -28.19
CA TYR A 79 11.32 -11.99 -27.97
C TYR A 79 9.94 -12.41 -27.44
N LYS A 80 9.42 -13.57 -27.83
CA LYS A 80 8.20 -14.13 -27.23
C LYS A 80 8.39 -14.46 -25.76
N ALA A 81 9.51 -15.08 -25.40
CA ALA A 81 9.84 -15.40 -24.02
C ALA A 81 10.00 -14.13 -23.18
N LEU A 82 10.77 -13.15 -23.67
CA LEU A 82 10.94 -11.84 -23.02
C LEU A 82 9.59 -11.15 -22.80
N ARG A 83 8.71 -11.13 -23.81
CA ARG A 83 7.35 -10.59 -23.65
C ARG A 83 6.57 -11.31 -22.57
N SER A 84 6.68 -12.64 -22.49
CA SER A 84 5.99 -13.42 -21.46
C SER A 84 6.53 -13.11 -20.05
N ILE A 85 7.84 -12.89 -19.92
CA ILE A 85 8.47 -12.50 -18.65
C ILE A 85 7.93 -11.14 -18.21
N GLU A 86 7.97 -10.13 -19.07
CA GLU A 86 7.47 -8.78 -18.76
C GLU A 86 5.97 -8.77 -18.40
N GLN A 87 5.17 -9.62 -19.05
CA GLN A 87 3.76 -9.78 -18.70
C GLN A 87 3.56 -10.40 -17.31
N SER A 88 4.37 -11.40 -16.96
CA SER A 88 4.37 -11.99 -15.62
C SER A 88 4.82 -10.98 -14.57
N ASP A 89 5.90 -10.24 -14.82
CA ASP A 89 6.41 -9.20 -13.92
C ASP A 89 5.35 -8.12 -13.67
N ALA A 90 4.64 -7.68 -14.72
CA ALA A 90 3.53 -6.75 -14.59
C ALA A 90 2.38 -7.31 -13.74
N SER A 91 2.07 -8.60 -13.88
CA SER A 91 1.06 -9.29 -13.06
C SER A 91 1.48 -9.37 -11.59
N ASP A 92 2.72 -9.75 -11.33
CA ASP A 92 3.27 -9.84 -9.97
C ASP A 92 3.30 -8.48 -9.28
N GLN A 93 3.73 -7.44 -10.01
CA GLN A 93 3.67 -6.06 -9.56
C GLN A 93 2.23 -5.65 -9.19
N ALA A 94 1.25 -5.95 -10.05
CA ALA A 94 -0.15 -5.64 -9.81
C ALA A 94 -0.69 -6.35 -8.54
N ASN A 95 -0.42 -7.65 -8.41
CA ASN A 95 -0.82 -8.45 -7.26
C ASN A 95 -0.18 -7.93 -5.96
N TYR A 96 1.11 -7.59 -6.00
CA TYR A 96 1.81 -7.01 -4.86
C TYR A 96 1.19 -5.67 -4.41
N ARG A 97 0.86 -4.77 -5.35
CA ARG A 97 0.18 -3.50 -5.04
C ARG A 97 -1.22 -3.72 -4.47
N ALA A 98 -1.97 -4.69 -4.98
CA ALA A 98 -3.27 -5.05 -4.44
C ALA A 98 -3.17 -5.59 -3.00
N TYR A 99 -2.18 -6.43 -2.72
CA TYR A 99 -1.88 -6.91 -1.38
C TYR A 99 -1.53 -5.75 -0.43
N GLN A 100 -0.62 -4.86 -0.82
CA GLN A 100 -0.26 -3.67 -0.02
C GLN A 100 -1.50 -2.83 0.32
N THR A 101 -2.39 -2.62 -0.64
CA THR A 101 -3.65 -1.89 -0.44
C THR A 101 -4.55 -2.57 0.59
N THR A 102 -4.66 -3.90 0.52
CA THR A 102 -5.46 -4.69 1.48
C THR A 102 -4.90 -4.62 2.90
N VAL A 103 -3.58 -4.72 3.04
CA VAL A 103 -2.89 -4.57 4.34
C VAL A 103 -3.13 -3.18 4.91
N ALA A 104 -3.03 -2.12 4.10
CA ALA A 104 -3.29 -0.76 4.52
C ALA A 104 -4.74 -0.57 5.01
N ARG A 105 -5.73 -1.09 4.26
CA ARG A 105 -7.15 -1.04 4.64
C ARG A 105 -7.40 -1.77 5.96
N THR A 106 -6.86 -2.98 6.10
CA THR A 106 -7.01 -3.78 7.31
C THR A 106 -6.39 -3.07 8.53
N THR A 107 -5.20 -2.50 8.35
CA THR A 107 -4.52 -1.72 9.39
C THR A 107 -5.35 -0.50 9.81
N ALA A 108 -5.93 0.23 8.85
CA ALA A 108 -6.81 1.35 9.15
C ALA A 108 -8.04 0.93 9.97
N THR A 109 -8.67 -0.20 9.64
CA THR A 109 -9.78 -0.77 10.42
C THR A 109 -9.37 -1.13 11.85
N LYS A 110 -8.21 -1.78 12.03
CA LYS A 110 -7.66 -2.10 13.36
C LYS A 110 -7.47 -0.84 14.20
N LYS A 111 -6.82 0.18 13.63
CA LYS A 111 -6.61 1.48 14.30
C LYS A 111 -7.91 2.18 14.64
N LYS A 112 -8.93 2.09 13.78
CA LYS A 112 -10.26 2.62 14.10
C LYS A 112 -10.89 1.91 15.32
N SER A 113 -10.74 0.59 15.42
CA SER A 113 -11.18 -0.17 16.58
C SER A 113 -10.45 0.26 17.86
N ASP A 114 -9.13 0.41 17.79
CA ASP A 114 -8.31 0.89 18.91
C ASP A 114 -8.78 2.27 19.41
N VAL A 115 -9.02 3.21 18.48
CA VAL A 115 -9.55 4.54 18.80
C VAL A 115 -10.94 4.46 19.42
N SER A 116 -11.84 3.63 18.89
CA SER A 116 -13.18 3.43 19.45
C SER A 116 -13.10 2.93 20.90
N LYS A 117 -12.26 1.92 21.16
CA LYS A 117 -12.01 1.41 22.51
C LYS A 117 -11.46 2.50 23.44
N ALA A 118 -10.46 3.26 22.97
CA ALA A 118 -9.89 4.36 23.75
C ALA A 118 -10.93 5.41 24.13
N ASN A 119 -11.81 5.79 23.19
CA ASN A 119 -12.91 6.71 23.45
C ASN A 119 -13.90 6.16 24.48
N THR A 120 -14.28 4.88 24.40
CA THR A 120 -15.16 4.24 25.39
C THR A 120 -14.54 4.25 26.78
N LEU A 121 -13.26 3.87 26.91
CA LEU A 121 -12.55 3.88 28.19
C LEU A 121 -12.46 5.30 28.77
N TYR A 122 -12.13 6.29 27.93
CA TYR A 122 -12.09 7.68 28.34
C TYR A 122 -13.45 8.14 28.88
N ASN A 123 -14.55 7.78 28.20
CA ASN A 123 -15.90 8.14 28.63
C ASN A 123 -16.36 7.44 29.93
N LEU A 124 -15.85 6.24 30.23
CA LEU A 124 -16.14 5.53 31.48
C LEU A 124 -15.35 6.09 32.68
N THR A 125 -14.20 6.70 32.44
CA THR A 125 -13.32 7.26 33.49
C THR A 125 -14.06 8.16 34.50
N PRO A 126 -14.87 9.16 34.09
CA PRO A 126 -15.63 9.99 35.03
C PRO A 126 -16.72 9.21 35.79
N GLN A 127 -17.29 8.15 35.20
CA GLN A 127 -18.29 7.31 35.88
C GLN A 127 -17.64 6.50 37.01
N TYR A 128 -16.48 5.90 36.75
CA TYR A 128 -15.69 5.23 37.78
C TYR A 128 -15.26 6.19 38.88
N ALA A 129 -14.83 7.41 38.53
CA ALA A 129 -14.48 8.43 39.52
C ALA A 129 -15.69 8.77 40.43
N LYS A 130 -16.88 9.00 39.85
CA LYS A 130 -18.12 9.23 40.61
C LYS A 130 -18.46 8.05 41.53
N MET A 131 -18.31 6.82 41.04
CA MET A 131 -18.55 5.62 41.85
C MET A 131 -17.59 5.56 43.04
N GLY A 132 -16.30 5.86 42.84
CA GLY A 132 -15.32 5.97 43.92
C GLY A 132 -15.72 7.00 44.98
N TYR A 133 -16.13 8.20 44.56
CA TYR A 133 -16.64 9.22 45.48
C TYR A 133 -17.88 8.74 46.27
N SER A 134 -18.83 8.08 45.60
CA SER A 134 -20.04 7.56 46.27
C SER A 134 -19.72 6.44 47.27
N LEU A 135 -18.76 5.57 46.96
CA LEU A 135 -18.33 4.50 47.85
C LEU A 135 -17.66 5.06 49.11
N GLY A 136 -16.80 6.08 48.95
CA GLY A 136 -16.17 6.78 50.07
C GLY A 136 -17.19 7.45 50.99
N ALA A 137 -18.21 8.11 50.41
CA ALA A 137 -19.30 8.71 51.17
C ALA A 137 -20.10 7.66 51.98
N ALA A 138 -20.46 6.54 51.34
CA ALA A 138 -21.17 5.45 52.01
C ALA A 138 -20.34 4.81 53.13
N HIS A 139 -19.03 4.65 52.92
CA HIS A 139 -18.13 4.11 53.93
C HIS A 139 -18.01 5.04 55.16
N HIS A 140 -17.86 6.35 54.91
CA HIS A 140 -17.84 7.34 55.98
C HIS A 140 -19.15 7.34 56.78
N GLU A 141 -20.31 7.29 56.11
CA GLU A 141 -21.60 7.21 56.79
C GLU A 141 -21.72 5.95 57.67
N ALA A 142 -21.28 4.80 57.15
CA ALA A 142 -21.28 3.55 57.91
C ALA A 142 -20.36 3.63 59.16
N GLN A 143 -19.17 4.21 59.02
CA GLN A 143 -18.25 4.41 60.15
C GLN A 143 -18.83 5.34 61.21
N MET A 144 -19.47 6.44 60.81
CA MET A 144 -20.15 7.34 61.74
C MET A 144 -21.23 6.60 62.52
N LYS A 145 -22.09 5.82 61.85
CA LYS A 145 -23.13 5.02 62.52
C LYS A 145 -22.55 3.98 63.48
N VAL A 146 -21.48 3.28 63.09
CA VAL A 146 -20.81 2.32 63.99
C VAL A 146 -20.24 3.03 65.22
N GLY A 147 -19.62 4.20 65.05
CA GLY A 147 -19.14 5.01 66.16
C GLY A 147 -20.26 5.47 67.09
N GLU A 148 -21.39 5.92 66.53
CA GLU A 148 -22.61 6.27 67.28
C GLU A 148 -23.13 5.08 68.08
N TYR A 149 -23.24 3.89 67.47
CA TYR A 149 -23.67 2.67 68.16
C TYR A 149 -22.72 2.28 69.30
N GLN A 150 -21.40 2.36 69.08
CA GLN A 150 -20.41 2.06 70.12
C GLN A 150 -20.47 3.05 71.28
N ALA A 151 -20.65 4.34 70.99
CA ALA A 151 -20.80 5.37 72.01
C ALA A 151 -22.08 5.14 72.85
N LEU A 152 -23.20 4.81 72.21
CA LEU A 152 -24.44 4.44 72.89
C LEU A 152 -24.25 3.20 73.77
N TYR A 153 -23.61 2.15 73.26
CA TYR A 153 -23.30 0.95 74.03
C TYR A 153 -22.41 1.23 75.24
N ALA A 154 -21.38 2.08 75.09
CA ALA A 154 -20.47 2.44 76.16
C ALA A 154 -21.15 3.27 77.26
N ASP A 155 -22.08 4.18 76.90
CA ASP A 155 -22.85 4.96 77.86
C ASP A 155 -23.84 4.08 78.64
N VAL A 156 -24.51 3.14 77.96
CA VAL A 156 -25.36 2.13 78.60
C VAL A 156 -24.54 1.25 79.55
N ALA A 157 -23.36 0.79 79.12
CA ALA A 157 -22.48 -0.04 79.94
C ALA A 157 -21.93 0.67 81.20
N LYS A 158 -21.84 2.02 81.20
CA LYS A 158 -21.43 2.82 82.37
C LYS A 158 -22.56 3.10 83.36
N ARG A 159 -23.82 2.88 82.96
CA ARG A 159 -25.01 3.11 83.79
C ARG A 159 -25.40 1.91 84.68
N TRP A 160 -24.67 0.80 84.55
CA TRP A 160 -24.79 -0.41 85.36
C TRP A 160 -23.44 -0.72 86.01
#